data_AF-J4KU81-F1
#
_entry.id   AF-J4KU81-F1
#
_cell.length_a   1.000
_cell.length_b   1.000
_cell.length_c   1.000
_cell.angle_alpha   90.00
_cell.angle_beta   90.00
_cell.angle_gamma   90.00
#
_symmetry.space_group_name_H-M   'P 1'
#
loop_
_entity.id
_entity.type
_entity.pdbx_description
1 polymer ?
#
loop_
_entity_poly.entity_id
_entity_poly.type
_entity_poly.pdbx_seq_one_letter_code
_entity_poly.pdbx_strand_id
1 'polypeptide(L)' 'MTLKEVGELTGIPYATLRKWSRSKGDYRKKLVKFLCESDRSQLIKYFGGKNETRQNDTGGV' A
#
# COMPACT_ATOMS: atom_id res chain seq x y z
N MET A 1 -12.65 -3.72 1.38
CA MET A 1 -12.23 -2.35 1.78
C MET A 1 -12.51 -1.35 0.67
N THR A 2 -12.52 -0.06 0.98
CA THR A 2 -12.64 1.04 0.00
C THR A 2 -11.28 1.42 -0.60
N LEU A 3 -11.28 2.08 -1.77
CA LEU A 3 -10.05 2.60 -2.40
C LEU A 3 -9.30 3.61 -1.53
N LYS A 4 -10.02 4.34 -0.67
CA LYS A 4 -9.44 5.32 0.24
C LYS A 4 -8.64 4.61 1.33
N GLU A 5 -9.23 3.60 1.97
CA GLU A 5 -8.56 2.78 2.99
C GLU A 5 -7.34 2.03 2.42
N VAL A 6 -7.45 1.51 1.20
CA VAL A 6 -6.30 0.89 0.51
C VAL A 6 -5.17 1.90 0.33
N GLY A 7 -5.49 3.15 -0.06
CA GLY A 7 -4.49 4.20 -0.21
C GLY A 7 -3.82 4.57 1.11
N GLU A 8 -4.59 4.67 2.19
CA GLU A 8 -4.09 4.93 3.54
C GLU A 8 -3.17 3.80 4.04
N LEU A 9 -3.54 2.54 3.80
CA LEU A 9 -2.77 1.37 4.25
C LEU A 9 -1.51 1.12 3.42
N THR A 10 -1.58 1.31 2.10
CA THR A 10 -0.49 0.98 1.17
C THR A 10 0.46 2.15 0.90
N GLY A 11 0.07 3.37 1.27
CA GLY A 11 0.77 4.60 0.90
C GLY A 11 0.59 5.00 -0.58
N ILE A 12 -0.21 4.27 -1.35
CA ILE A 12 -0.49 4.60 -2.75
C ILE A 12 -1.53 5.73 -2.81
N PRO A 13 -1.26 6.86 -3.49
CA PRO A 13 -2.22 7.95 -3.57
C PRO A 13 -3.57 7.50 -4.13
N TYR A 14 -4.66 8.00 -3.53
CA TYR A 14 -6.02 7.69 -3.97
C TYR A 14 -6.24 7.98 -5.47
N ALA A 15 -5.68 9.08 -5.98
CA ALA A 15 -5.76 9.44 -7.40
C ALA A 15 -5.13 8.38 -8.31
N THR A 16 -4.02 7.76 -7.89
CA THR A 16 -3.34 6.67 -8.61
C THR A 16 -4.19 5.42 -8.63
N LEU A 17 -4.72 5.01 -7.47
CA LEU A 17 -5.63 3.86 -7.37
C LEU A 17 -6.90 4.06 -8.21
N ARG A 18 -7.46 5.27 -8.22
CA ARG A 18 -8.62 5.65 -9.04
C ARG A 18 -8.31 5.63 -10.53
N LYS A 19 -7.10 6.02 -10.94
CA LYS A 19 -6.66 5.91 -12.34
C LYS A 19 -6.53 4.43 -12.75
N TRP A 20 -5.96 3.61 -11.87
CA TRP A 20 -5.73 2.18 -12.12
C TRP A 20 -7.03 1.38 -12.18
N SER A 21 -8.00 1.68 -11.32
CA SER A 21 -9.31 1.01 -11.33
C SER A 21 -10.09 1.25 -12.64
N ARG A 22 -9.82 2.38 -13.31
CA ARG A 22 -10.43 2.77 -14.60
C ARG A 22 -9.63 2.29 -15.83
N SER A 23 -8.49 1.62 -15.64
CA SER A 23 -7.68 1.11 -16.75
C SER A 23 -8.43 0.01 -17.53
N LYS A 24 -8.32 0.01 -18.86
CA LYS A 24 -8.96 -1.00 -19.73
C LYS A 24 -8.15 -2.30 -19.70
N GLY A 25 -8.57 -3.26 -18.89
CA GLY A 25 -8.12 -4.67 -18.96
C GLY A 25 -6.71 -4.99 -18.44
N ASP A 26 -5.99 -3.99 -17.94
CA ASP A 26 -4.60 -4.09 -17.51
C ASP A 26 -4.42 -4.73 -16.11
N TYR A 27 -3.21 -5.23 -15.82
CA TYR A 27 -2.77 -5.74 -14.52
C TYR A 27 -3.06 -4.73 -13.39
N ARG A 28 -3.02 -3.43 -13.68
CA ARG A 28 -3.35 -2.35 -12.73
C ARG A 28 -4.77 -2.45 -12.18
N LYS A 29 -5.76 -2.79 -13.01
CA LYS A 29 -7.16 -2.97 -12.56
C LYS A 29 -7.27 -4.21 -11.67
N LYS A 30 -6.60 -5.30 -12.04
CA LYS A 30 -6.57 -6.55 -11.26
C LYS A 30 -5.87 -6.34 -9.92
N LEU A 31 -4.77 -5.60 -9.90
CA LEU A 31 -4.01 -5.25 -8.69
C LEU A 31 -4.87 -4.41 -7.72
N VAL A 32 -5.55 -3.38 -8.21
CA VAL A 32 -6.46 -2.59 -7.36
C VAL A 32 -7.58 -3.46 -6.79
N LYS A 33 -8.17 -4.33 -7.60
CA LYS A 33 -9.20 -5.27 -7.14
C LYS A 33 -8.67 -6.19 -6.03
N PHE A 34 -7.50 -6.80 -6.26
CA PHE A 34 -6.83 -7.66 -5.28
C PHE A 34 -6.58 -6.93 -3.96
N LEU A 35 -6.06 -5.70 -4.00
CA LEU A 35 -5.82 -4.91 -2.78
C LEU A 35 -7.13 -4.60 -2.04
N CYS A 36 -8.22 -4.29 -2.74
CA CYS A 36 -9.52 -4.04 -2.11
C CYS A 36 -10.15 -5.28 -1.48
N GLU A 37 -9.88 -6.47 -2.04
CA GLU A 37 -10.37 -7.78 -1.60
C GLU A 37 -9.46 -8.44 -0.54
N SER A 38 -8.24 -7.94 -0.38
CA SER A 38 -7.29 -8.46 0.61
C SER A 38 -7.77 -8.22 2.04
N ASP A 39 -7.38 -9.11 2.95
CA ASP A 39 -7.62 -8.89 4.37
C ASP A 39 -6.85 -7.65 4.88
N ARG A 40 -7.51 -6.84 5.72
CA ARG A 40 -6.95 -5.60 6.25
C ARG A 40 -5.69 -5.87 7.08
N SER A 41 -5.68 -6.93 7.88
CA SER A 41 -4.56 -7.29 8.75
C SER A 41 -3.35 -7.72 7.94
N GLN A 42 -3.56 -8.39 6.80
CA GLN A 42 -2.48 -8.67 5.85
C GLN A 42 -1.91 -7.39 5.23
N LEU A 43 -2.74 -6.46 4.79
CA LEU A 43 -2.24 -5.18 4.25
C LEU A 43 -1.47 -4.38 5.31
N ILE A 44 -1.93 -4.34 6.55
CA ILE A 44 -1.20 -3.72 7.66
C ILE A 44 0.14 -4.42 7.89
N LYS A 45 0.18 -5.75 7.88
CA LYS A 45 1.43 -6.51 8.04
C LYS A 45 2.47 -6.17 6.96
N TYR A 46 2.04 -6.04 5.71
CA TYR A 46 2.97 -5.82 4.58
C TYR A 46 3.31 -4.35 4.35
N PHE A 47 2.37 -3.43 4.55
CA PHE A 47 2.51 -2.01 4.22
C PHE A 47 2.52 -1.08 5.43
N GLY A 48 2.00 -1.52 6.58
CA GLY A 48 2.01 -0.77 7.84
C GLY A 48 3.39 -0.67 8.50
N GLY A 49 4.41 -1.31 7.94
CA GLY A 49 5.79 -1.16 8.38
C GLY A 49 6.48 0.04 7.74
N LYS A 50 6.57 1.16 8.46
CA LYS A 50 7.70 2.10 8.34
C LYS A 50 7.81 3.00 9.56
N ASN A 51 8.79 2.70 10.43
CA ASN A 51 9.65 3.63 11.20
C ASN A 51 10.73 2.95 12.09
N GLU A 52 11.17 1.72 11.84
CA GLU A 52 12.36 1.16 12.54
C GLU A 52 13.30 0.54 11.50
N THR A 53 14.04 1.36 10.76
CA THR A 53 15.49 1.48 10.99
C THR A 53 15.97 2.83 10.45
N ARG A 54 15.96 3.84 11.32
CA ARG A 54 17.06 4.79 11.43
C ARG A 54 17.68 4.60 12.82
N GLN A 55 18.32 3.46 13.05
CA GLN A 55 19.29 3.40 14.14
C GLN A 55 20.57 4.01 13.60
N ASN A 56 20.94 5.15 14.18
CA ASN A 56 22.22 5.79 13.99
C ASN A 56 23.30 4.80 14.43
N ASP A 57 24.09 4.29 13.50
CA ASP A 57 25.39 3.71 13.81
C ASP A 57 26.39 4.86 14.02
N THR A 58 26.22 5.56 15.15
CA THR A 58 27.28 6.35 15.77
C THR A 58 27.64 5.66 17.07
N GLY A 59 28.52 4.66 16.99
CA GLY A 59 29.33 4.14 18.08
C GLY A 59 30.63 3.67 17.43
N GLY A 60 31.78 4.32 17.60
CA GLY A 60 32.34 4.67 18.90
C GLY A 60 33.11 3.46 19.42
N VAL A 61 34.22 3.12 18.74
CA VAL A 61 35.43 2.52 19.33
C VAL A 61 36.63 3.08 18.57
#